data_AF-A0A4W5Q4G1-F1
#
_entry.id   AF-A0A4W5Q4G1-F1
#
_cell.length_a   1.000
_cell.length_b   1.000
_cell.length_c   1.000
_cell.angle_alpha   90.00
_cell.angle_beta   90.00
_cell.angle_gamma   90.00
#
_symmetry.space_group_name_H-M   'P 1'
#
loop_
_entity.id
_entity.type
_entity.pdbx_description
1 polymer ?
#
loop_
_entity_poly.entity_id
_entity_poly.type
_entity_poly.pdbx_seq_one_letter_code
_entity_poly.pdbx_strand_id
1 'polypeptide(L)' 'MVVRGYTIGYGIGSPHAQTIKVDYKQRYYSIENLDPSSHYVITLKAFNNVGEGIPVYESAITRPQSGRTPTHSPTP' A
#
# COMPACT_ATOMS: atom_id res chain seq x y z
N MET A 1 16.52 -23.00 0.19
CA MET A 1 16.72 -21.55 0.43
C MET A 1 15.56 -21.06 1.28
N VAL A 2 15.82 -20.23 2.30
CA VAL A 2 14.79 -19.78 3.26
C VAL A 2 14.48 -18.30 3.01
N VAL A 3 13.19 -17.95 2.90
CA VAL A 3 12.72 -16.56 2.79
C VAL A 3 13.03 -15.82 4.10
N ARG A 4 13.62 -14.63 4.01
CA ARG A 4 13.94 -13.79 5.17
C ARG A 4 12.91 -12.69 5.41
N GLY A 5 12.17 -12.31 4.39
CA GLY A 5 11.11 -11.32 4.51
C GLY A 5 10.46 -11.02 3.18
N TYR A 6 9.64 -9.98 3.20
CA TYR A 6 8.95 -9.46 2.03
C TYR A 6 9.19 -7.97 1.87
N THR A 7 9.31 -7.53 0.63
CA THR A 7 9.34 -6.13 0.23
C THR A 7 7.99 -5.78 -0.39
N ILE A 8 7.30 -4.80 0.17
CA ILE A 8 6.05 -4.24 -0.32
C ILE A 8 6.37 -2.90 -0.97
N GLY A 9 6.23 -2.78 -2.28
CA GLY A 9 6.30 -1.50 -2.99
C GLY A 9 4.91 -1.00 -3.33
N TYR A 10 4.64 0.30 -3.22
CA TYR A 10 3.35 0.85 -3.64
C TYR A 10 3.45 2.31 -4.08
N GLY A 11 2.48 2.74 -4.88
CA GLY A 11 2.36 4.12 -5.34
C GLY A 11 1.24 4.31 -6.36
N ILE A 12 0.92 5.57 -6.67
CA ILE A 12 -0.11 5.91 -7.65
C ILE A 12 0.43 5.61 -9.06
N GLY A 13 -0.25 4.75 -9.79
CA GLY A 13 0.14 4.32 -11.15
C GLY A 13 1.42 3.48 -11.25
N SER A 14 2.24 3.39 -10.19
CA SER A 14 3.45 2.56 -10.15
C SER A 14 3.79 2.15 -8.71
N PRO A 15 4.43 0.99 -8.48
CA PRO A 15 4.77 0.53 -7.13
C PRO A 15 6.09 1.11 -6.58
N HIS A 16 6.71 2.05 -7.29
CA HIS A 16 8.07 2.52 -6.98
C HIS A 16 8.11 3.76 -6.08
N ALA A 17 6.96 4.31 -5.69
CA ALA A 17 6.91 5.52 -4.89
C ALA A 17 7.35 5.29 -3.44
N GLN A 18 6.87 4.21 -2.82
CA GLN A 18 7.22 3.84 -1.44
C GLN A 18 7.57 2.36 -1.37
N THR A 19 8.44 2.00 -0.42
CA THR A 19 8.90 0.63 -0.22
C THR A 19 9.02 0.31 1.26
N ILE A 20 8.46 -0.81 1.67
CA ILE A 20 8.41 -1.30 3.05
C ILE A 20 8.99 -2.71 3.08
N LYS A 21 9.79 -3.03 4.10
CA LYS A 21 10.28 -4.39 4.35
C LYS A 21 9.64 -4.95 5.61
N VAL A 22 9.12 -6.16 5.51
CA VAL A 22 8.52 -6.90 6.62
C VAL A 22 9.21 -8.24 6.83
N ASP A 23 9.18 -8.72 8.07
CA ASP A 23 9.71 -10.03 8.43
C ASP A 23 8.93 -11.17 7.77
N TYR A 24 9.57 -12.32 7.57
CA TYR A 24 8.98 -13.50 6.93
C TYR A 24 7.76 -14.08 7.68
N LYS A 25 7.60 -13.80 8.98
CA LYS A 25 6.43 -14.24 9.76
C LYS A 25 5.21 -13.35 9.54
N GLN A 26 5.38 -12.14 9.04
CA GLN A 26 4.28 -11.20 8.84
C GLN A 26 3.38 -11.67 7.70
N ARG A 27 2.11 -11.91 7.99
CA ARG A 27 1.11 -12.34 7.00
C ARG A 27 0.21 -11.22 6.50
N TYR A 28 0.13 -10.11 7.21
CA TYR A 28 -0.73 -8.97 6.91
C TYR A 28 0.01 -7.66 7.13
N TYR A 29 -0.25 -6.66 6.30
CA TYR A 29 0.29 -5.31 6.46
C TYR A 29 -0.75 -4.29 6.00
N SER A 30 -0.99 -3.24 6.79
CA SER A 30 -1.89 -2.15 6.46
C SER A 30 -1.09 -0.97 5.92
N ILE A 31 -1.40 -0.54 4.70
CA ILE A 31 -0.86 0.69 4.13
C ILE A 31 -1.83 1.81 4.45
N GLU A 32 -1.36 2.83 5.17
CA GLU A 32 -2.17 3.92 5.69
C GLU A 32 -1.75 5.26 5.06
N ASN A 33 -2.52 6.32 5.34
CA ASN A 33 -2.26 7.67 4.84
C ASN A 33 -2.14 7.76 3.31
N LEU A 34 -2.98 7.01 2.61
CA LEU A 34 -3.07 7.04 1.15
C LEU A 34 -3.92 8.21 0.67
N ASP A 35 -3.58 8.72 -0.52
CA ASP A 35 -4.37 9.75 -1.18
C ASP A 35 -5.75 9.19 -1.52
N PRO A 36 -6.84 9.94 -1.24
CA PRO A 36 -8.20 9.52 -1.56
C PRO A 36 -8.41 9.48 -3.08
N SER A 37 -9.41 8.70 -3.52
CA SER A 37 -9.82 8.60 -4.93
C SER A 37 -8.68 8.30 -5.92
N SER A 38 -7.68 7.53 -5.48
CA SER A 38 -6.44 7.33 -6.24
C SER A 38 -6.21 5.84 -6.53
N HIS A 39 -5.68 5.56 -7.73
CA HIS A 39 -5.36 4.20 -8.17
C HIS A 39 -3.93 3.83 -7.80
N TYR A 40 -3.79 2.98 -6.80
CA TYR A 40 -2.51 2.45 -6.34
C TYR A 40 -2.16 1.15 -7.05
N VAL A 41 -0.88 1.02 -7.40
CA VAL A 41 -0.26 -0.24 -7.78
C VAL A 41 0.59 -0.68 -6.60
N ILE A 42 0.39 -1.91 -6.16
CA ILE A 42 1.10 -2.55 -5.05
C ILE A 42 1.90 -3.72 -5.63
N THR A 43 3.13 -3.91 -5.16
CA THR A 43 3.95 -5.10 -5.47
C THR A 43 4.44 -5.76 -4.20
N LEU A 44 4.48 -7.10 -4.21
CA LEU A 44 5.04 -7.92 -3.13
C LEU A 44 6.16 -8.80 -3.70
N LYS A 45 7.34 -8.74 -3.08
CA LYS A 45 8.49 -9.60 -3.41
C LYS A 45 9.01 -10.30 -2.16
N ALA A 46 9.17 -11.62 -2.20
CA ALA A 46 9.95 -12.31 -1.17
C ALA A 46 11.44 -12.02 -1.38
N PHE A 47 12.23 -11.94 -0.31
CA PHE A 47 13.69 -11.86 -0.43
C PHE A 47 14.40 -12.82 0.53
N ASN A 48 15.59 -13.25 0.14
CA ASN A 48 16.52 -14.02 0.96
C ASN A 48 17.95 -13.48 0.80
N ASN A 49 18.97 -14.21 1.25
CA ASN A 49 20.38 -13.80 1.15
C ASN A 49 20.94 -13.75 -0.27
N VAL A 50 20.27 -14.41 -1.21
CA VAL A 50 20.72 -14.53 -2.60
C VAL A 50 20.04 -13.49 -3.48
N GLY A 51 18.82 -13.06 -3.13
CA GLY A 51 18.15 -11.98 -3.84
C GLY A 51 16.66 -11.93 -3.61
N GLU A 52 15.97 -11.26 -4.53
CA GLU A 52 14.52 -11.12 -4.57
C GLU A 52 13.88 -12.21 -5.45
N GLY A 53 12.71 -12.68 -5.04
CA GLY A 53 11.86 -13.55 -5.83
C GLY A 53 11.02 -12.78 -6.85
N ILE A 54 10.17 -13.52 -7.55
CA ILE A 54 9.24 -12.98 -8.55
C ILE A 54 8.26 -12.01 -7.88
N PRO A 55 8.07 -10.79 -8.41
CA PRO A 55 7.08 -9.85 -7.90
C PRO A 55 5.66 -10.28 -8.24
N VAL A 56 4.76 -10.14 -7.27
CA VAL A 56 3.31 -10.12 -7.50
C VAL A 56 2.85 -8.68 -7.55
N TYR A 57 1.90 -8.35 -8.42
CA TYR A 57 1.32 -7.02 -8.57
C TYR A 57 -0.17 -7.06 -8.30
N GLU A 58 -0.66 -6.04 -7.62
CA GLU A 58 -2.08 -5.80 -7.36
C GLU A 58 -2.40 -4.33 -7.57
N SER A 59 -3.68 -4.03 -7.84
CA SER A 59 -4.15 -2.65 -7.87
C SER A 59 -5.38 -2.43 -7.00
N ALA A 60 -5.46 -1.25 -6.40
CA ALA A 60 -6.55 -0.86 -5.53
C ALA A 60 -6.88 0.62 -5.71
N ILE A 61 -8.16 0.96 -5.65
CA ILE A 61 -8.63 2.34 -5.66
C ILE A 61 -9.05 2.72 -4.25
N THR A 62 -8.47 3.80 -3.73
CA THR A 62 -8.84 4.34 -2.43
C THR A 62 -10.20 5.01 -2.49
N ARG A 63 -10.93 4.97 -1.38
CA ARG A 63 -12.23 5.62 -1.29
C ARG A 63 -12.06 7.15 -1.37
N PRO A 64 -13.08 7.88 -1.85
CA PRO A 64 -13.10 9.33 -1.70
C PRO A 64 -13.02 9.70 -0.23
N GLN A 65 -12.32 10.80 0.07
CA GLN A 65 -12.37 11.37 1.40
C GLN A 65 -13.81 11.78 1.64
N SER A 66 -14.47 11.15 2.62
CA SER A 66 -15.81 11.52 3.04
C SER A 66 -15.76 12.99 3.42
N GLY A 67 -16.31 13.84 2.56
CA GLY A 67 -16.30 15.27 2.75
C GLY A 67 -16.87 15.56 4.13
N ARG A 68 -16.18 16.37 4.92
CA ARG A 68 -16.80 17.05 6.06
C ARG A 68 -18.04 17.72 5.48
N THR A 69 -19.22 17.20 5.77
CA THR A 69 -20.46 17.91 5.49
C THR A 69 -20.26 19.28 6.14
N PRO A 70 -20.28 20.40 5.41
CA PRO A 70 -20.37 21.69 6.06
C PRO A 70 -21.69 21.62 6.81
N THR A 71 -21.63 21.58 8.13
CA THR A 71 -22.82 21.84 8.95
C THR A 71 -23.27 23.23 8.52
N HIS A 72 -24.27 23.30 7.64
CA HIS A 72 -25.03 24.50 7.43
C HIS A 72 -25.64 24.81 8.79
N SER A 73 -24.98 25.68 9.56
CA SER A 73 -25.62 26.33 10.69
C SER A 73 -26.82 27.08 10.11
N PRO A 74 -28.06 26.76 10.47
CA PRO A 74 -29.15 27.66 10.21
C PRO A 74 -28.93 28.87 11.12
N THR A 75 -28.59 30.01 10.54
CA THR A 75 -28.54 31.28 11.28
C THR A 75 -29.97 31.62 11.71
N PRO A 76 -30.24 31.85 13.02
CA PRO A 76 -31.47 32.51 13.45
C PRO A 76 -31.45 34.01 13.12
#